data_AF-A0A0C9VZJ8-F1
#
_entry.id   AF-A0A0C9VZJ8-F1
#
_cell.length_a   1.000
_cell.length_b   1.000
_cell.length_c   1.000
_cell.angle_alpha   90.00
_cell.angle_beta   90.00
_cell.angle_gamma   90.00
#
_symmetry.space_group_name_H-M   'P 1'
#
loop_
_entity.id
_entity.type
_entity.pdbx_description
1 polymer ?
#
loop_
_entity_poly.entity_id
_entity_poly.type
_entity_poly.pdbx_seq_one_letter_code
_entity_poly.pdbx_strand_id
1 'polypeptide(L)'
;MHVTTLNTGDLFISLWRGTIGCDPSDDISTWDLSPFRDPILWKAHGKAVQIATPFIPSSFDRPPRNIAEKVNSGYRVIEWQGYLYGLGPALLHGILPDRYWKNFCLLVSAVRIIIQCSITREQIIQAQRSMEQFLVEFEEIYVQRRVDRLHFVQPVLHHLLHLGLEVPHMSPPGISAAWTMERTIGNLGEEIRLPSNPYKNLSERALRSTQLNVMKAHFPELVKDRNPEPQGSLAVGDDYLLLRKRDRYP
;
A
#
# COMPACT_ATOMS: atom_id res chain seq x y z
N MET A 1 -4.62 6.56 2.11
CA MET A 1 -3.93 6.06 0.90
C MET A 1 -2.41 6.25 0.99
N HIS A 2 -1.88 7.45 0.72
CA HIS A 2 -0.44 7.67 0.60
C HIS A 2 0.30 7.55 1.93
N VAL A 3 -0.32 7.99 3.02
CA VAL A 3 0.22 7.88 4.40
C VAL A 3 0.66 6.46 4.71
N THR A 4 -0.26 5.48 4.68
CA THR A 4 0.04 4.09 5.04
C THR A 4 0.86 3.36 3.98
N THR A 5 1.06 3.90 2.78
CA THR A 5 1.74 3.19 1.70
C THR A 5 3.02 3.91 1.29
N LEU A 6 2.96 4.87 0.35
CA LEU A 6 4.13 5.58 -0.16
C LEU A 6 4.97 6.18 0.97
N ASN A 7 4.35 6.97 1.85
CA ASN A 7 5.10 7.74 2.85
C ASN A 7 5.68 6.82 3.94
N THR A 8 4.88 5.86 4.43
CA THR A 8 5.34 4.88 5.43
C THR A 8 6.42 3.99 4.83
N GLY A 9 6.21 3.50 3.60
CA GLY A 9 7.17 2.66 2.91
C GLY A 9 8.50 3.36 2.64
N ASP A 10 8.44 4.62 2.18
CA ASP A 10 9.62 5.43 1.93
C ASP A 10 10.41 5.70 3.22
N LEU A 11 9.72 6.07 4.32
CA LEU A 11 10.33 6.26 5.62
C LEU A 11 11.07 5.00 6.09
N PHE A 12 10.37 3.86 6.15
CA PHE A 12 10.95 2.63 6.70
C PHE A 12 12.03 2.04 5.81
N ILE A 13 11.85 2.03 4.49
CA ILE A 13 12.91 1.57 3.59
C ILE A 13 14.12 2.51 3.66
N SER A 14 13.92 3.82 3.80
CA SER A 14 15.03 4.75 3.95
C SER A 14 15.79 4.56 5.26
N LEU A 15 15.08 4.28 6.37
CA LEU A 15 15.69 3.91 7.65
C LEU A 15 16.46 2.60 7.54
N TRP A 16 15.81 1.52 7.08
CA TRP A 16 16.42 0.19 7.03
C TRP A 16 17.55 0.07 6.01
N ARG A 17 17.61 0.95 5.00
CA ARG A 17 18.73 1.06 4.07
C ARG A 17 19.78 2.07 4.48
N GLY A 18 19.52 2.89 5.50
CA GLY A 18 20.40 4.01 5.86
C GLY A 18 20.51 5.06 4.75
N THR A 19 19.45 5.29 3.98
CA THR A 19 19.42 6.33 2.93
C THR A 19 18.69 7.60 3.38
N ILE A 20 18.04 7.56 4.55
CA ILE A 20 17.55 8.79 5.20
C ILE A 20 18.76 9.66 5.58
N GLY A 21 18.57 10.98 5.62
CA GLY A 21 19.63 11.92 6.00
C GLY A 21 20.27 11.55 7.35
N CYS A 22 21.58 11.76 7.47
CA CYS A 22 22.31 11.63 8.72
C CYS A 22 22.77 13.02 9.14
N ASP A 23 22.41 13.46 10.35
CA ASP A 23 22.90 14.71 10.90
C ASP A 23 24.43 14.64 11.11
N PRO A 24 25.19 15.74 10.98
CA PRO A 24 26.64 15.74 11.20
C PRO A 24 27.09 15.23 12.56
N SER A 25 26.22 15.27 13.57
CA SER A 25 26.49 14.78 14.92
C SER A 25 26.08 13.32 15.16
N ASP A 26 25.44 12.68 14.18
CA ASP A 26 25.17 11.24 14.19
C ASP A 26 26.11 10.49 13.25
N ASP A 27 26.24 9.18 13.47
CA ASP A 27 27.07 8.32 12.65
C ASP A 27 26.26 7.13 12.14
N ILE A 28 25.99 7.15 10.83
CA ILE A 28 25.31 6.07 10.12
C ILE A 28 26.01 4.71 10.32
N SER A 29 27.33 4.68 10.51
CA SER A 29 28.08 3.43 10.74
C SER A 29 27.58 2.66 11.97
N THR A 30 27.03 3.37 12.96
CA THR A 30 26.52 2.83 14.22
C THR A 30 25.08 2.32 14.14
N TRP A 31 24.40 2.51 13.02
CA TRP A 31 22.97 2.20 12.88
C TRP A 31 22.74 0.70 12.71
N ASP A 32 22.34 0.04 13.79
CA ASP A 32 21.87 -1.35 13.76
C ASP A 32 20.43 -1.49 13.24
N LEU A 33 19.70 -0.38 13.12
CA LEU A 33 18.40 -0.29 12.47
C LEU A 33 18.45 -0.47 10.94
N SER A 34 19.65 -0.47 10.33
CA SER A 34 19.84 -0.39 8.88
C SER A 34 20.51 -1.63 8.25
N PRO A 35 19.94 -2.84 8.38
CA PRO A 35 20.57 -4.05 7.84
C PRO A 35 20.69 -4.05 6.31
N PHE A 36 19.81 -3.34 5.59
CA PHE A 36 19.88 -3.24 4.12
C PHE A 36 20.93 -2.25 3.59
N ARG A 37 21.81 -1.74 4.46
CA ARG A 37 23.07 -1.13 4.02
C ARG A 37 23.98 -2.15 3.36
N ASP A 38 23.88 -3.44 3.75
CA ASP A 38 24.53 -4.52 3.00
C ASP A 38 23.82 -4.70 1.64
N PRO A 39 24.50 -4.39 0.51
CA PRO A 39 23.90 -4.50 -0.81
C PRO A 39 23.57 -5.95 -1.20
N ILE A 40 24.27 -6.93 -0.64
CA ILE A 40 24.01 -8.35 -0.91
C ILE A 40 22.68 -8.74 -0.25
N LEU A 41 22.52 -8.40 1.03
CA LEU A 41 21.28 -8.63 1.77
C LEU A 41 20.09 -7.89 1.14
N TRP A 42 20.26 -6.63 0.76
CA TRP A 42 19.21 -5.84 0.11
C TRP A 42 18.74 -6.47 -1.21
N LYS A 43 19.69 -6.91 -2.04
CA LYS A 43 19.40 -7.59 -3.31
C LYS A 43 18.71 -8.94 -3.08
N ALA A 44 19.14 -9.69 -2.08
CA ALA A 44 18.53 -10.97 -1.71
C ALA A 44 17.08 -10.77 -1.24
N HIS A 45 16.83 -9.78 -0.39
CA HIS A 45 15.48 -9.43 0.08
C HIS A 45 14.55 -9.04 -1.08
N GLY A 46 15.04 -8.18 -1.98
CA GLY A 46 14.30 -7.81 -3.19
C GLY A 46 13.90 -9.02 -4.05
N LYS A 47 14.80 -9.99 -4.19
CA LYS A 47 14.50 -11.26 -4.90
C LYS A 47 13.48 -12.10 -4.15
N ALA A 48 13.54 -12.17 -2.81
CA ALA A 48 12.57 -12.88 -1.99
C ALA A 48 11.14 -12.31 -2.16
N VAL A 49 11.00 -10.98 -2.17
CA VAL A 49 9.72 -10.31 -2.47
C VAL A 49 9.18 -10.73 -3.84
N GLN A 50 10.04 -10.74 -4.87
CA GLN A 50 9.63 -11.15 -6.21
C GLN A 50 9.20 -12.63 -6.28
N ILE A 51 9.91 -13.52 -5.59
CA ILE A 51 9.60 -14.96 -5.54
C ILE A 51 8.23 -15.22 -4.90
N ALA A 52 7.76 -14.36 -4.01
CA ALA A 52 6.44 -14.49 -3.39
C ALA A 52 5.26 -14.34 -4.37
N THR A 53 5.49 -13.74 -5.55
CA THR A 53 4.46 -13.42 -6.55
C THR A 53 3.46 -14.55 -6.85
N PRO A 54 3.88 -15.80 -7.15
CA PRO A 54 2.94 -16.88 -7.51
C PRO A 54 2.03 -17.32 -6.36
N PHE A 55 2.37 -16.96 -5.12
CA PHE A 55 1.61 -17.31 -3.91
C PHE A 55 0.60 -16.23 -3.51
N ILE A 56 0.55 -15.12 -4.25
CA ILE A 56 -0.38 -14.03 -4.01
C ILE A 56 -1.63 -14.28 -4.88
N PRO A 57 -2.83 -14.36 -4.28
CA PRO A 57 -4.06 -14.55 -5.05
C PRO A 57 -4.26 -13.46 -6.09
N SER A 58 -4.80 -13.83 -7.26
CA SER A 58 -5.06 -12.87 -8.35
C SER A 58 -6.07 -11.77 -7.99
N SER A 59 -6.84 -11.94 -6.90
CA SER A 59 -7.70 -10.89 -6.36
C SER A 59 -6.91 -9.67 -5.87
N PHE A 60 -5.63 -9.84 -5.54
CA PHE A 60 -4.68 -8.76 -5.32
C PHE A 60 -4.09 -8.35 -6.67
N ASP A 61 -4.81 -7.48 -7.37
CA ASP A 61 -4.61 -6.97 -8.75
C ASP A 61 -3.13 -6.94 -9.22
N ARG A 62 -2.22 -6.43 -8.39
CA ARG A 62 -0.79 -6.34 -8.71
C ARG A 62 0.10 -6.86 -7.56
N PRO A 63 0.87 -7.95 -7.77
CA PRO A 63 1.80 -8.44 -6.78
C PRO A 63 3.01 -7.48 -6.62
N PRO A 64 3.60 -7.39 -5.41
CA PRO A 64 4.80 -6.59 -5.19
C PRO A 64 5.98 -7.07 -6.03
N ARG A 65 6.59 -6.17 -6.81
CA ARG A 65 7.80 -6.47 -7.59
C ARG A 65 9.04 -6.50 -6.69
N ASN A 66 10.20 -6.84 -7.28
CA ASN A 66 11.49 -6.72 -6.61
C ASN A 66 11.69 -5.28 -6.11
N ILE A 67 11.58 -5.10 -4.78
CA ILE A 67 11.65 -3.78 -4.16
C ILE A 67 13.04 -3.16 -4.30
N ALA A 68 14.11 -3.96 -4.33
CA ALA A 68 15.48 -3.47 -4.49
C ALA A 68 15.73 -2.83 -5.86
N GLU A 69 15.03 -3.30 -6.90
CA GLU A 69 15.14 -2.77 -8.27
C GLU A 69 14.15 -1.65 -8.56
N LYS A 70 13.02 -1.60 -7.84
CA LYS A 70 11.87 -0.77 -8.22
C LYS A 70 11.49 0.33 -7.24
N VAL A 71 12.06 0.36 -6.03
CA VAL A 71 11.72 1.36 -5.01
C VAL A 71 11.87 2.80 -5.54
N ASN A 72 12.92 3.09 -6.32
CA ASN A 72 13.18 4.42 -6.89
C ASN A 72 12.57 4.66 -8.27
N SER A 73 11.81 3.70 -8.84
CA SER A 73 11.34 3.76 -10.23
C SER A 73 9.83 3.49 -10.35
N GLY A 74 9.03 4.06 -9.44
CA GLY A 74 7.57 3.95 -9.48
C GLY A 74 7.04 2.64 -8.87
N TYR A 75 7.49 2.32 -7.64
CA TYR A 75 6.85 1.30 -6.81
C TYR A 75 5.46 1.78 -6.40
N ARG A 76 4.42 1.04 -6.80
CA ARG A 76 3.04 1.53 -6.68
C ARG A 76 2.50 1.37 -5.26
N VAL A 77 1.50 2.19 -4.94
CA VAL A 77 0.74 2.12 -3.67
C VAL A 77 0.28 0.70 -3.32
N ILE A 78 -0.29 -0.03 -4.30
CA ILE A 78 -0.75 -1.41 -4.08
C ILE A 78 0.40 -2.40 -3.81
N GLU A 79 1.57 -2.17 -4.42
CA GLU A 79 2.76 -2.98 -4.17
C GLU A 79 3.34 -2.69 -2.79
N TRP A 80 3.33 -1.42 -2.37
CA TRP A 80 3.68 -1.03 -1.01
C TRP A 80 2.77 -1.68 0.02
N GLN A 81 1.46 -1.64 -0.20
CA GLN A 81 0.49 -2.25 0.71
C GLN A 81 0.69 -3.77 0.81
N GLY A 82 0.83 -4.46 -0.33
CA GLY A 82 1.09 -5.90 -0.36
C GLY A 82 2.43 -6.27 0.26
N TYR A 83 3.47 -5.47 0.00
CA TYR A 83 4.79 -5.66 0.60
C TYR A 83 4.78 -5.42 2.10
N LEU A 84 4.44 -4.22 2.57
CA LEU A 84 4.56 -3.84 3.98
C LEU A 84 3.66 -4.68 4.87
N TYR A 85 2.38 -4.82 4.50
CA TYR A 85 1.37 -5.37 5.40
C TYR A 85 1.02 -6.83 5.10
N GLY A 86 1.34 -7.32 3.91
CA GLY A 86 1.14 -8.71 3.51
C GLY A 86 2.39 -9.55 3.74
N LEU A 87 3.50 -9.20 3.09
CA LEU A 87 4.74 -10.00 3.10
C LEU A 87 5.73 -9.60 4.19
N GLY A 88 5.75 -8.31 4.55
CA GLY A 88 6.75 -7.66 5.39
C GLY A 88 6.99 -8.37 6.72
N PRO A 89 5.95 -8.68 7.53
CA PRO A 89 6.15 -9.36 8.80
C PRO A 89 6.91 -10.67 8.67
N ALA A 90 6.64 -11.46 7.63
CA ALA A 90 7.33 -12.73 7.42
C ALA A 90 8.73 -12.53 6.83
N LEU A 91 8.87 -11.68 5.80
CA LEU A 91 10.14 -11.51 5.08
C LEU A 91 11.19 -10.72 5.87
N LEU A 92 10.76 -9.85 6.81
CA LEU A 92 11.67 -9.05 7.62
C LEU A 92 12.07 -9.74 8.94
N HIS A 93 11.41 -10.84 9.30
CA HIS A 93 11.73 -11.60 10.51
C HIS A 93 13.12 -12.25 10.38
N GLY A 94 13.99 -12.02 11.37
CA GLY A 94 15.38 -12.47 11.34
C GLY A 94 16.32 -11.63 10.45
N ILE A 95 15.79 -10.66 9.69
CA ILE A 95 16.58 -9.64 8.99
C ILE A 95 16.69 -8.38 9.85
N LEU A 96 15.55 -7.88 10.32
CA LEU A 96 15.51 -6.78 11.27
C LEU A 96 15.82 -7.32 12.67
N PRO A 97 16.61 -6.60 13.50
CA PRO A 97 16.71 -6.92 14.91
C PRO A 97 15.32 -6.95 15.56
N ASP A 98 15.12 -7.87 16.50
CA ASP A 98 13.81 -8.18 17.09
C ASP A 98 13.00 -6.96 17.55
N ARG A 99 13.66 -5.95 18.13
CA ARG A 99 12.98 -4.73 18.60
C ARG A 99 12.34 -3.94 17.46
N TYR A 100 13.03 -3.80 16.33
CA TYR A 100 12.53 -3.10 15.15
C TYR A 100 11.45 -3.91 14.46
N TRP A 101 11.62 -5.23 14.38
CA TRP A 101 10.63 -6.13 13.80
C TRP A 101 9.32 -6.17 14.59
N LYS A 102 9.40 -6.27 15.93
CA LYS A 102 8.23 -6.25 16.82
C LYS A 102 7.48 -4.93 16.72
N ASN A 103 8.22 -3.82 16.77
CA ASN A 103 7.66 -2.48 16.57
C ASN A 103 6.96 -2.36 15.20
N PHE A 104 7.60 -2.82 14.13
CA PHE A 104 6.98 -2.87 12.80
C PHE A 104 5.70 -3.74 12.78
N CYS A 105 5.69 -4.87 13.48
CA CYS A 105 4.49 -5.71 13.56
C CYS A 105 3.32 -5.04 14.30
N LEU A 106 3.57 -4.16 15.28
CA LEU A 106 2.52 -3.34 15.89
C LEU A 106 1.87 -2.43 14.85
N LEU A 107 2.67 -1.74 14.04
CA LEU A 107 2.20 -0.92 12.92
C LEU A 107 1.39 -1.77 11.93
N VAL A 108 1.93 -2.94 11.53
CA VAL A 108 1.22 -3.82 10.58
C VAL A 108 -0.13 -4.26 11.13
N SER A 109 -0.18 -4.67 12.40
CA SER A 109 -1.44 -5.06 13.07
C SER A 109 -2.45 -3.91 13.04
N ALA A 110 -2.06 -2.72 13.47
CA ALA A 110 -2.92 -1.55 13.52
C ALA A 110 -3.46 -1.16 12.14
N VAL A 111 -2.58 -1.08 11.13
CA VAL A 111 -2.99 -0.71 9.76
C VAL A 111 -3.89 -1.77 9.15
N ARG A 112 -3.59 -3.07 9.33
CA ARG A 112 -4.43 -4.16 8.80
C ARG A 112 -5.84 -4.17 9.39
N ILE A 113 -6.01 -3.70 10.62
CA ILE A 113 -7.33 -3.51 11.21
C ILE A 113 -8.03 -2.30 10.57
N ILE A 114 -7.36 -1.15 10.53
CA ILE A 114 -7.95 0.12 10.08
C ILE A 114 -8.38 0.11 8.61
N ILE A 115 -7.72 -0.69 7.76
CA ILE A 115 -8.04 -0.72 6.32
C ILE A 115 -9.15 -1.71 5.94
N GLN A 116 -9.75 -2.45 6.90
CA GLN A 116 -10.81 -3.40 6.57
C GLN A 116 -12.08 -2.68 6.11
N CYS A 117 -12.88 -3.35 5.27
CA CYS A 117 -14.17 -2.82 4.82
C CYS A 117 -15.23 -2.79 5.93
N SER A 118 -15.09 -3.64 6.94
CA SER A 118 -15.98 -3.68 8.11
C SER A 118 -15.10 -3.80 9.34
N ILE A 119 -15.26 -2.89 10.30
CA ILE A 119 -14.43 -2.79 11.50
C ILE A 119 -15.34 -2.54 12.69
N THR A 120 -15.16 -3.34 13.73
CA THR A 120 -15.86 -3.17 15.01
C THR A 120 -15.21 -2.09 15.88
N ARG A 121 -15.94 -1.56 16.85
CA ARG A 121 -15.40 -0.56 17.77
C ARG A 121 -14.22 -1.10 18.58
N GLU A 122 -14.28 -2.35 18.98
CA GLU A 122 -13.24 -3.05 19.74
C GLU A 122 -11.95 -3.17 18.91
N GLN A 123 -12.09 -3.48 17.62
CA GLN A 123 -10.98 -3.50 16.68
C GLN A 123 -10.36 -2.10 16.49
N ILE A 124 -11.18 -1.05 16.38
CA ILE A 124 -10.67 0.33 16.29
C ILE A 124 -9.84 0.69 17.53
N ILE A 125 -10.35 0.38 18.73
CA ILE A 125 -9.64 0.63 19.99
C ILE A 125 -8.33 -0.17 20.02
N GLN A 126 -8.34 -1.43 19.59
CA GLN A 126 -7.14 -2.24 19.52
C GLN A 126 -6.10 -1.66 18.55
N ALA A 127 -6.53 -1.23 17.37
CA ALA A 127 -5.65 -0.61 16.38
C ALA A 127 -5.05 0.69 16.90
N GLN A 128 -5.85 1.52 17.56
CA GLN A 128 -5.40 2.77 18.18
C GLN A 128 -4.31 2.51 19.22
N ARG A 129 -4.53 1.57 20.14
CA ARG A 129 -3.54 1.18 21.15
C ARG A 129 -2.26 0.65 20.54
N SER A 130 -2.37 -0.21 19.53
CA SER A 130 -1.20 -0.73 18.81
C SER A 130 -0.42 0.38 18.08
N MET A 131 -1.11 1.40 17.55
CA MET A 131 -0.48 2.54 16.90
C MET A 131 0.22 3.47 17.91
N GLU A 132 -0.42 3.76 19.04
CA GLU A 132 0.17 4.54 20.13
C GLU A 132 1.44 3.87 20.67
N GLN A 133 1.36 2.57 20.95
CA GLN A 133 2.51 1.79 21.38
C GLN A 133 3.63 1.79 20.32
N PHE A 134 3.27 1.58 19.06
CA PHE A 134 4.23 1.65 17.94
C PHE A 134 4.99 2.99 17.92
N LEU A 135 4.29 4.12 18.10
CA LEU A 135 4.91 5.45 18.05
C LEU A 135 5.80 5.73 19.26
N VAL A 136 5.38 5.33 20.46
CA VAL A 136 6.21 5.45 21.68
C VAL A 136 7.48 4.63 21.52
N GLU A 137 7.36 3.37 21.12
CA GLU A 137 8.51 2.50 20.87
C GLU A 137 9.37 3.03 19.72
N PHE A 138 8.79 3.64 18.68
CA PHE A 138 9.54 4.21 17.57
C PHE A 138 10.48 5.32 18.04
N GLU A 139 9.98 6.24 18.88
CA GLU A 139 10.78 7.28 19.52
C GLU A 139 11.95 6.68 20.34
N GLU A 140 11.69 5.59 21.05
CA GLU A 140 12.72 4.95 21.89
C GLU A 140 13.79 4.23 21.08
N ILE A 141 13.43 3.49 20.02
CA ILE A 141 14.36 2.60 19.32
C ILE A 141 14.97 3.19 18.04
N TYR A 142 14.26 4.08 17.34
CA TYR A 142 14.76 4.74 16.13
C TYR A 142 15.38 6.10 16.47
N VAL A 143 14.63 6.99 17.14
CA VAL A 143 15.07 8.35 17.47
C VAL A 143 16.02 8.35 18.66
N GLN A 144 15.81 7.44 19.61
CA GLN A 144 16.61 7.30 20.84
C GLN A 144 16.62 8.58 21.69
N ARG A 145 15.56 9.41 21.54
CA ARG A 145 15.43 10.73 22.17
C ARG A 145 16.60 11.68 21.86
N ARG A 146 17.28 11.45 20.74
CA ARG A 146 18.38 12.29 20.29
C ARG A 146 17.88 13.37 19.34
N VAL A 147 18.33 14.61 19.58
CA VAL A 147 17.94 15.77 18.78
C VAL A 147 18.41 15.62 17.32
N ASP A 148 19.59 15.04 17.14
CA ASP A 148 20.22 14.76 15.83
C ASP A 148 19.53 13.65 15.03
N ARG A 149 18.49 13.01 15.57
CA ARG A 149 17.62 12.03 14.90
C ARG A 149 16.17 12.47 14.79
N LEU A 150 15.85 13.68 15.22
CA LEU A 150 14.48 14.19 15.22
C LEU A 150 13.85 14.20 13.81
N HIS A 151 14.66 14.33 12.76
CA HIS A 151 14.22 14.26 11.37
C HIS A 151 13.71 12.88 10.93
N PHE A 152 13.91 11.83 11.73
CA PHE A 152 13.24 10.54 11.52
C PHE A 152 11.73 10.64 11.80
N VAL A 153 11.31 11.60 12.63
CA VAL A 153 9.91 11.84 12.98
C VAL A 153 9.21 12.60 11.86
N GLN A 154 8.98 11.91 10.74
CA GLN A 154 8.31 12.49 9.59
C GLN A 154 6.80 12.67 9.84
N PRO A 155 6.13 13.64 9.17
CA PRO A 155 4.69 13.89 9.34
C PRO A 155 3.78 12.68 9.12
N VAL A 156 4.26 11.66 8.39
CA VAL A 156 3.55 10.40 8.21
C VAL A 156 3.28 9.69 9.53
N LEU A 157 4.22 9.71 10.48
CA LEU A 157 4.07 9.06 11.78
C LEU A 157 2.95 9.71 12.60
N HIS A 158 2.88 11.04 12.59
CA HIS A 158 1.79 11.76 13.23
C HIS A 158 0.43 11.45 12.59
N HIS A 159 0.36 11.38 11.26
CA HIS A 159 -0.88 11.02 10.57
C HIS A 159 -1.35 9.59 10.92
N LEU A 160 -0.42 8.66 11.13
CA LEU A 160 -0.77 7.28 11.54
C LEU A 160 -1.54 7.25 12.86
N LEU A 161 -1.19 8.12 13.82
CA LEU A 161 -1.90 8.22 15.12
C LEU A 161 -3.37 8.60 14.96
N HIS A 162 -3.68 9.46 13.99
CA HIS A 162 -5.04 9.95 13.77
C HIS A 162 -5.93 8.93 13.07
N LEU A 163 -5.36 7.92 12.40
CA LEU A 163 -6.15 7.00 11.58
C LEU A 163 -7.20 6.25 12.41
N GLY A 164 -6.88 5.80 13.62
CA GLY A 164 -7.85 5.11 14.49
C GLY A 164 -8.92 6.05 15.05
N LEU A 165 -8.53 7.30 15.36
CA LEU A 165 -9.42 8.32 15.90
C LEU A 165 -10.42 8.85 14.88
N GLU A 166 -10.04 8.91 13.61
CA GLU A 166 -10.87 9.45 12.53
C GLU A 166 -11.87 8.43 11.96
N VAL A 167 -11.64 7.13 12.14
CA VAL A 167 -12.53 6.08 11.61
C VAL A 167 -13.98 6.24 12.09
N PRO A 168 -14.28 6.51 13.38
CA PRO A 168 -15.65 6.75 13.84
C PRO A 168 -16.30 8.03 13.31
N HIS A 169 -15.51 9.06 12.98
CA HIS A 169 -15.99 10.33 12.45
C HIS A 169 -16.22 10.28 10.94
N MET A 170 -15.45 9.43 10.26
CA MET A 170 -15.53 9.21 8.82
C MET A 170 -15.90 7.74 8.53
N SER A 171 -15.12 7.10 7.67
CA SER A 171 -15.24 5.69 7.31
C SER A 171 -13.83 5.10 7.24
N PRO A 172 -13.68 3.77 7.31
CA PRO A 172 -12.39 3.11 7.17
C PRO A 172 -11.59 3.67 5.99
N PRO A 173 -10.30 4.03 6.17
CA PRO A 173 -9.46 4.59 5.11
C PRO A 173 -9.38 3.77 3.82
N GLY A 174 -9.66 2.47 3.88
CA GLY A 174 -9.76 1.62 2.68
C GLY A 174 -10.96 1.96 1.80
N ILE A 175 -12.05 2.47 2.39
CA ILE A 175 -13.31 2.84 1.71
C ILE A 175 -13.29 4.31 1.29
N SER A 176 -12.78 5.19 2.14
CA SER A 176 -12.63 6.63 1.86
C SER A 176 -11.37 6.97 1.06
N ALA A 177 -10.60 5.97 0.61
CA ALA A 177 -9.40 6.19 -0.18
C ALA A 177 -9.72 6.93 -1.49
N ALA A 178 -8.87 7.88 -1.87
CA ALA A 178 -9.03 8.61 -3.13
C ALA A 178 -8.76 7.77 -4.40
N TRP A 179 -8.58 6.44 -4.31
CA TRP A 179 -8.19 5.59 -5.47
C TRP A 179 -9.21 5.69 -6.60
N THR A 180 -10.50 5.63 -6.24
CA THR A 180 -11.59 5.74 -7.19
C THR A 180 -11.58 7.11 -7.86
N MET A 181 -11.31 8.17 -7.10
CA MET A 181 -11.21 9.53 -7.64
C MET A 181 -9.98 9.68 -8.55
N GLU A 182 -8.79 9.25 -8.13
CA GLU A 182 -7.55 9.29 -8.93
C GLU A 182 -7.71 8.51 -10.24
N ARG A 183 -8.32 7.32 -10.20
CA ARG A 183 -8.64 6.53 -11.39
C ARG A 183 -9.63 7.26 -12.29
N THR A 184 -10.65 7.91 -11.72
CA THR A 184 -11.63 8.68 -12.50
C THR A 184 -10.97 9.86 -13.19
N ILE A 185 -10.06 10.58 -12.51
CA ILE A 185 -9.27 11.66 -13.09
C ILE A 185 -8.40 11.13 -14.24
N GLY A 186 -7.73 10.00 -14.06
CA GLY A 186 -6.94 9.35 -15.12
C GLY A 186 -7.78 9.00 -16.34
N ASN A 187 -8.92 8.32 -16.14
CA ASN A 187 -9.85 7.95 -17.20
C ASN A 187 -10.35 9.19 -17.96
N LEU A 188 -10.76 10.23 -17.24
CA LEU A 188 -11.21 11.47 -17.85
C LEU A 188 -10.09 12.17 -18.63
N GLY A 189 -8.85 12.13 -18.13
CA GLY A 189 -7.68 12.65 -18.82
C GLY A 189 -7.42 11.95 -20.17
N GLU A 190 -7.54 10.62 -20.21
CA GLU A 190 -7.42 9.83 -21.45
C GLU A 190 -8.53 10.14 -22.48
N GLU A 191 -9.66 10.65 -22.03
CA GLU A 191 -10.79 11.02 -22.88
C GLU A 191 -10.68 12.41 -23.50
N ILE A 192 -9.75 13.26 -23.04
CA ILE A 192 -9.51 14.59 -23.60
C ILE A 192 -8.86 14.42 -24.98
N ARG A 193 -9.60 14.80 -26.03
CA ARG A 193 -9.15 14.68 -27.43
C ARG A 193 -8.89 16.02 -28.12
N LEU A 194 -9.26 17.13 -27.46
CA LEU A 194 -9.12 18.47 -28.02
C LEU A 194 -8.27 19.37 -27.11
N PRO A 195 -6.96 19.49 -27.38
CA PRO A 195 -6.04 20.25 -26.54
C PRO A 195 -6.26 21.77 -26.59
N SER A 196 -6.95 22.29 -27.63
CA SER A 196 -7.23 23.73 -27.77
C SER A 196 -8.37 24.24 -26.88
N ASN A 197 -9.28 23.36 -26.42
CA ASN A 197 -10.32 23.70 -25.45
C ASN A 197 -10.58 22.52 -24.49
N PRO A 198 -9.60 22.20 -23.63
CA PRO A 198 -9.60 20.97 -22.85
C PRO A 198 -10.71 20.95 -21.82
N TYR A 199 -11.04 22.10 -21.19
CA TYR A 199 -12.10 22.17 -20.19
C TYR A 199 -13.49 21.95 -20.77
N LYS A 200 -13.82 22.59 -21.89
CA LYS A 200 -15.10 22.35 -22.56
C LYS A 200 -15.20 20.90 -23.03
N ASN A 201 -14.13 20.35 -23.60
CA ASN A 201 -14.10 18.96 -24.03
C ASN A 201 -14.30 18.00 -22.84
N LEU A 202 -13.60 18.23 -21.73
CA LEU A 202 -13.74 17.46 -20.50
C LEU A 202 -15.17 17.49 -19.96
N SER A 203 -15.81 18.67 -19.91
CA SER A 203 -17.21 18.79 -19.47
C SER A 203 -18.16 17.96 -20.33
N GLU A 204 -18.01 18.00 -21.66
CA GLU A 204 -18.83 17.18 -22.57
C GLU A 204 -18.56 15.68 -22.41
N ARG A 205 -17.29 15.29 -22.21
CA ARG A 205 -16.91 13.89 -21.93
C ARG A 205 -17.52 13.40 -20.62
N ALA A 206 -17.42 14.19 -19.55
CA ALA A 206 -17.99 13.87 -18.24
C ALA A 206 -19.53 13.77 -18.31
N LEU A 207 -20.20 14.71 -19.00
CA LEU A 207 -21.65 14.68 -19.21
C LEU A 207 -22.06 13.41 -19.96
N ARG A 208 -21.40 13.09 -21.07
CA ARG A 208 -21.69 11.89 -21.86
C ARG A 208 -21.45 10.60 -21.07
N SER A 209 -20.35 10.52 -20.31
CA SER A 209 -20.06 9.38 -19.45
C SER A 209 -21.14 9.19 -18.38
N THR A 210 -21.59 10.29 -17.76
CA THR A 210 -22.69 10.28 -16.79
C THR A 210 -24.00 9.80 -17.42
N GLN A 211 -24.37 10.34 -18.59
CA GLN A 211 -25.57 9.91 -19.33
C GLN A 211 -25.52 8.42 -19.68
N LEU A 212 -24.36 7.91 -20.13
CA LEU A 212 -24.18 6.49 -20.39
C LEU A 212 -24.31 5.65 -19.13
N ASN A 213 -23.75 6.09 -18.00
CA ASN A 213 -23.88 5.37 -16.73
C ASN A 213 -25.32 5.34 -16.23
N VAL A 214 -26.08 6.43 -16.39
CA VAL A 214 -27.52 6.48 -16.10
C VAL A 214 -28.29 5.49 -16.96
N MET A 215 -28.03 5.47 -18.28
CA MET A 215 -28.68 4.52 -19.19
C MET A 215 -28.36 3.07 -18.82
N LYS A 216 -27.11 2.76 -18.47
CA LYS A 216 -26.70 1.42 -18.00
C LYS A 216 -27.37 1.02 -16.68
N ALA A 217 -27.58 1.97 -15.78
CA ALA A 217 -28.24 1.72 -14.49
C ALA A 217 -29.75 1.48 -14.64
N HIS A 218 -30.41 2.23 -15.52
CA HIS A 218 -31.84 2.06 -15.80
C HIS A 218 -32.16 0.86 -16.70
N PHE A 219 -31.24 0.51 -17.60
CA PHE A 219 -31.40 -0.59 -18.55
C PHE A 219 -30.20 -1.55 -18.45
N PRO A 220 -30.11 -2.35 -17.36
CA PRO A 220 -29.02 -3.29 -17.16
C PRO A 220 -28.83 -4.27 -18.32
N GLU A 221 -29.91 -4.61 -19.05
CA GLU A 221 -29.89 -5.46 -20.24
C GLU A 221 -29.05 -4.91 -21.41
N LEU A 222 -28.79 -3.61 -21.45
CA LEU A 222 -27.90 -2.98 -22.43
C LEU A 222 -26.42 -3.15 -22.05
N VAL A 223 -26.14 -3.45 -20.78
CA VAL A 223 -24.80 -3.78 -20.31
C VAL A 223 -24.54 -5.22 -20.69
N LYS A 224 -23.74 -5.45 -21.73
CA LYS A 224 -23.18 -6.78 -21.98
C LYS A 224 -22.36 -7.17 -20.74
N ASP A 225 -22.78 -8.22 -20.04
CA ASP A 225 -21.96 -8.83 -19.00
C ASP A 225 -20.60 -9.20 -19.59
N ARG A 226 -19.57 -8.48 -19.15
CA ARG A 226 -18.18 -8.86 -19.43
C ARG A 226 -17.76 -9.87 -18.38
N ASN A 227 -18.45 -11.00 -18.29
CA ASN A 227 -17.94 -12.17 -17.60
C ASN A 227 -18.36 -13.44 -18.36
N PRO A 228 -17.83 -13.68 -19.57
CA PRO A 228 -17.55 -15.06 -19.90
C PRO A 228 -16.52 -15.53 -18.85
N GLU A 229 -16.84 -16.61 -18.16
CA GLU A 229 -15.87 -17.32 -17.32
C GLU A 229 -14.52 -17.35 -18.04
N PRO A 230 -13.39 -17.09 -17.35
CA PRO A 230 -12.08 -17.02 -18.00
C PRO A 230 -11.87 -18.24 -18.89
N GLN A 231 -11.50 -18.03 -20.15
CA GLN A 231 -11.47 -19.12 -21.13
C GLN A 231 -10.69 -20.34 -20.62
N GLY A 232 -11.36 -21.48 -20.54
CA GLY A 232 -10.82 -22.74 -20.02
C GLY A 232 -10.78 -22.84 -18.49
N SER A 233 -11.61 -22.07 -17.79
CA SER A 233 -11.92 -22.31 -16.38
C SER A 233 -12.97 -23.41 -16.22
N LEU A 234 -13.01 -24.02 -15.04
CA LEU A 234 -13.95 -25.07 -14.67
C LEU A 234 -14.68 -24.65 -13.39
N ALA A 235 -16.00 -24.54 -13.41
CA ALA A 235 -16.79 -24.32 -12.20
C ALA A 235 -16.67 -25.52 -11.25
N VAL A 236 -16.32 -25.25 -9.99
CA VAL A 236 -16.13 -26.28 -8.95
C VAL A 236 -17.23 -26.26 -7.89
N GLY A 237 -18.24 -25.40 -8.05
CA GLY A 237 -19.30 -25.16 -7.06
C GLY A 237 -19.01 -23.97 -6.14
N ASP A 238 -19.99 -23.57 -5.35
CA ASP A 238 -19.90 -22.48 -4.35
C ASP A 238 -19.33 -21.14 -4.91
N ASP A 239 -19.69 -20.79 -6.14
CA ASP A 239 -19.18 -19.61 -6.87
C ASP A 239 -17.65 -19.60 -7.10
N TYR A 240 -16.98 -20.77 -6.98
CA TYR A 240 -15.56 -20.92 -7.30
C TYR A 240 -15.34 -21.44 -8.73
N LEU A 241 -14.32 -20.87 -9.37
CA LEU A 241 -13.82 -21.27 -10.70
C LEU A 241 -12.37 -21.77 -10.56
N LEU A 242 -12.11 -22.99 -11.00
CA LEU A 242 -10.76 -23.51 -11.19
C LEU A 242 -10.20 -22.93 -12.49
N LEU A 243 -9.18 -22.08 -12.37
CA LEU A 243 -8.49 -21.51 -13.53
C LEU A 243 -7.44 -22.50 -14.05
N ARG A 244 -7.39 -22.70 -15.38
CA ARG A 244 -6.31 -23.48 -15.99
C ARG A 244 -4.95 -22.82 -15.73
N LYS A 245 -3.91 -23.65 -15.60
CA LYS A 245 -2.52 -23.19 -15.65
C LYS A 245 -2.30 -22.40 -16.95
N ARG A 246 -1.90 -21.13 -16.84
CA ARG A 246 -1.48 -20.30 -17.98
C ARG A 246 0.04 -20.22 -18.00
N ASP A 247 0.62 -20.34 -19.18
CA ASP A 247 2.05 -20.12 -19.35
C ASP A 247 2.40 -18.65 -19.05
N ARG A 248 3.65 -18.44 -18.63
CA ARG A 248 4.13 -17.14 -18.14
C ARG A 248 4.19 -16.07 -19.25
N TYR A 249 4.13 -16.51 -20.51
CA TYR A 249 4.08 -15.67 -21.70
C TYR A 249 2.98 -16.21 -22.64
N PRO A 250 2.32 -15.34 -23.43
CA PRO A 250 1.30 -15.75 -24.39
C PRO A 250 1.85 -16.67 -25.48
#